data_AF-A0A5C8LH35-F1
#
_entry.id   AF-A0A5C8LH35-F1
#
_cell.length_a   1.000
_cell.length_b   1.000
_cell.length_c   1.000
_cell.angle_alpha   90.00
_cell.angle_beta   90.00
_cell.angle_gamma   90.00
#
_symmetry.space_group_name_H-M   'P 1'
#
loop_
_entity.id
_entity.type
_entity.pdbx_description
1 polymer ?
#
loop_
_entity_poly.entity_id
_entity_poly.type
_entity_poly.pdbx_seq_one_letter_code
_entity_poly.pdbx_strand_id
1 'polypeptide(L)'
;MTSKSVKTEVFYNKKENKKLVTFPMVHLNHQEFYDDVKYKLDSLRKQNYTIFYESVKLDTTLYSKKEIDTFKMKARKLMGFHLTAYNDKENKSLPKALRNSKYANQTHKNIGLTKTDIKIDLPLDTLLQVFELKYNKIKLGPCDYLTGLKQEYNCQQVSSFKRDDVIMSIRNQYIEYKVLNSPYNKIALVYGKNHFKELNESFKKKGYKHLKEYK
;
A
#
# COMPACT_ATOMS: atom_id res chain seq x y z
N MET A 1 16.28 -4.38 -5.77
CA MET A 1 16.67 -3.89 -7.11
C MET A 1 15.79 -2.71 -7.47
N THR A 2 16.37 -1.53 -7.60
CA THR A 2 15.67 -0.34 -8.11
C THR A 2 15.48 -0.44 -9.62
N SER A 3 14.56 0.34 -10.18
CA SER A 3 14.27 0.36 -11.61
C SER A 3 13.88 1.78 -12.01
N LYS A 4 14.14 2.16 -13.25
CA LYS A 4 13.68 3.44 -13.83
C LYS A 4 12.30 3.34 -14.46
N SER A 5 11.73 2.14 -14.60
CA SER A 5 10.40 1.91 -15.16
C SER A 5 9.61 0.90 -14.35
N VAL A 6 8.29 1.05 -14.36
CA VAL A 6 7.36 0.09 -13.75
C VAL A 6 7.06 -1.04 -14.72
N LYS A 7 7.22 -2.28 -14.23
CA LYS A 7 6.83 -3.50 -14.94
C LYS A 7 5.38 -3.81 -14.63
N THR A 8 4.50 -3.48 -15.55
CA THR A 8 3.06 -3.69 -15.43
C THR A 8 2.67 -5.03 -16.04
N GLU A 9 1.56 -5.62 -15.60
CA GLU A 9 1.03 -6.83 -16.22
C GLU A 9 -0.44 -6.63 -16.57
N VAL A 10 -0.86 -7.18 -17.73
CA VAL A 10 -2.24 -7.11 -18.20
C VAL A 10 -2.90 -8.47 -18.05
N PHE A 11 -4.07 -8.43 -17.43
CA PHE A 11 -4.93 -9.57 -17.23
C PHE A 11 -6.29 -9.34 -17.88
N TYR A 12 -6.89 -10.40 -18.43
CA TYR A 12 -8.22 -10.35 -19.00
C TYR A 12 -9.08 -11.54 -18.56
N ASN A 13 -10.28 -11.24 -18.07
CA ASN A 13 -11.31 -12.22 -17.78
C ASN A 13 -12.35 -12.19 -18.90
N LYS A 14 -12.42 -13.25 -19.70
CA LYS A 14 -13.34 -13.35 -20.85
C LYS A 14 -14.81 -13.44 -20.41
N LYS A 15 -15.09 -14.14 -19.31
CA LYS A 15 -16.45 -14.37 -18.82
C LYS A 15 -17.10 -13.07 -18.34
N GLU A 16 -16.34 -12.30 -17.58
CA GLU A 16 -16.80 -11.02 -17.01
C GLU A 16 -16.54 -9.83 -17.94
N ASN A 17 -15.85 -10.05 -19.07
CA ASN A 17 -15.32 -9.01 -19.96
C ASN A 17 -14.53 -7.90 -19.23
N LYS A 18 -13.70 -8.30 -18.25
CA LYS A 18 -12.91 -7.36 -17.42
C LYS A 18 -11.43 -7.39 -17.76
N LYS A 19 -10.82 -6.21 -17.93
CA LYS A 19 -9.37 -5.99 -18.08
C LYS A 19 -8.80 -5.38 -16.81
N LEU A 20 -7.67 -5.91 -16.36
CA LEU A 20 -6.93 -5.45 -15.21
C LEU A 20 -5.48 -5.20 -15.60
N VAL A 21 -4.96 -4.01 -15.31
CA VAL A 21 -3.53 -3.69 -15.45
C VAL A 21 -2.95 -3.48 -14.06
N THR A 22 -1.91 -4.22 -13.70
CA THR A 22 -1.27 -4.10 -12.39
C THR A 22 -0.09 -3.14 -12.44
N PHE A 23 0.07 -2.35 -11.37
CA PHE A 23 1.18 -1.41 -11.19
C PHE A 23 1.88 -1.74 -9.86
N PRO A 24 2.94 -2.57 -9.89
CA PRO A 24 3.72 -2.96 -8.71
C PRO A 24 4.55 -1.79 -8.17
N MET A 25 4.01 -1.09 -7.17
CA MET A 25 4.59 0.12 -6.60
C MET A 25 5.69 -0.18 -5.58
N VAL A 26 6.67 0.72 -5.53
CA VAL A 26 7.67 0.79 -4.47
C VAL A 26 7.67 2.21 -3.92
N HIS A 27 7.73 2.37 -2.60
CA HIS A 27 7.63 3.70 -1.97
C HIS A 27 8.86 4.57 -2.16
N LEU A 28 10.00 3.98 -2.55
CA LEU A 28 11.28 4.66 -2.71
C LEU A 28 12.00 4.15 -3.96
N ASN A 29 12.21 5.02 -4.95
CA ASN A 29 12.85 4.67 -6.23
C ASN A 29 13.33 5.92 -7.01
N HIS A 30 13.93 5.72 -8.17
CA HIS A 30 14.24 6.77 -9.14
C HIS A 30 13.01 7.62 -9.50
N GLN A 31 13.19 8.93 -9.73
CA GLN A 31 12.07 9.80 -10.12
C GLN A 31 11.46 9.33 -11.45
N GLU A 32 12.31 8.85 -12.36
CA GLU A 32 11.93 8.29 -13.66
C GLU A 32 10.93 7.13 -13.53
N PHE A 33 11.01 6.34 -12.45
CA PHE A 33 10.04 5.28 -12.18
C PHE A 33 8.63 5.84 -11.99
N TYR A 34 8.50 6.92 -11.22
CA TYR A 34 7.21 7.55 -10.98
C TYR A 34 6.71 8.32 -12.20
N ASP A 35 7.63 8.89 -12.98
CA ASP A 35 7.29 9.54 -14.26
C ASP A 35 6.72 8.51 -15.26
N ASP A 36 7.31 7.31 -15.35
CA ASP A 36 6.80 6.19 -16.17
C ASP A 36 5.42 5.70 -15.67
N VAL A 37 5.24 5.57 -14.35
CA VAL A 37 3.93 5.25 -13.76
C VAL A 37 2.90 6.29 -14.17
N LYS A 38 3.21 7.58 -13.99
CA LYS A 38 2.30 8.69 -14.34
C LYS A 38 1.93 8.66 -15.82
N TYR A 39 2.91 8.53 -16.70
CA TYR A 39 2.69 8.45 -18.14
C TYR A 39 1.74 7.29 -18.52
N LYS A 40 1.98 6.09 -17.97
CA LYS A 40 1.15 4.91 -18.21
C LYS A 40 -0.27 5.08 -17.66
N LEU A 41 -0.44 5.64 -16.46
CA LEU A 41 -1.76 5.90 -15.88
C LEU A 41 -2.53 6.95 -16.69
N ASP A 42 -1.89 8.02 -17.15
CA ASP A 42 -2.51 9.01 -18.02
C ASP A 42 -2.95 8.40 -19.36
N SER A 43 -2.14 7.51 -19.94
CA SER A 43 -2.50 6.75 -21.15
C SER A 43 -3.70 5.82 -20.92
N LEU A 44 -3.74 5.13 -19.78
CA LEU A 44 -4.86 4.24 -19.42
C LEU A 44 -6.15 5.03 -19.17
N ARG A 45 -6.08 6.21 -18.55
CA ARG A 45 -7.26 7.09 -18.38
C ARG A 45 -7.85 7.49 -19.73
N LYS A 46 -7.02 7.83 -20.72
CA LYS A 46 -7.48 8.10 -22.12
C LYS A 46 -8.17 6.89 -22.76
N GLN A 47 -7.90 5.68 -22.28
CA GLN A 47 -8.53 4.43 -22.72
C GLN A 47 -9.72 4.01 -21.82
N ASN A 48 -10.21 4.93 -20.98
CA ASN A 48 -11.32 4.73 -20.04
C ASN A 48 -11.05 3.67 -18.96
N TYR A 49 -9.81 3.56 -18.49
CA TYR A 49 -9.52 2.78 -17.28
C TYR A 49 -9.83 3.59 -16.02
N THR A 50 -10.43 2.92 -15.04
CA THR A 50 -10.56 3.41 -13.68
C THR A 50 -9.31 3.04 -12.89
N ILE A 51 -8.71 4.02 -12.22
CA ILE A 51 -7.50 3.79 -11.43
C ILE A 51 -7.89 3.51 -9.98
N PHE A 52 -7.47 2.36 -9.48
CA PHE A 52 -7.59 1.91 -8.10
C PHE A 52 -6.26 2.03 -7.41
N TYR A 53 -6.20 2.62 -6.22
CA TYR A 53 -4.93 2.84 -5.52
C TYR A 53 -5.00 2.56 -4.01
N GLU A 54 -3.83 2.26 -3.43
CA GLU A 54 -3.64 2.09 -1.98
C GLU A 54 -3.50 3.39 -1.20
N SER A 55 -4.01 3.38 0.02
CA SER A 55 -3.69 4.39 1.02
C SER A 55 -4.09 3.95 2.42
N VAL A 56 -3.10 3.54 3.22
CA VAL A 56 -3.25 3.22 4.66
C VAL A 56 -3.25 4.50 5.52
N LYS A 57 -3.82 5.60 5.02
CA LYS A 57 -3.83 6.88 5.75
C LYS A 57 -4.93 6.87 6.80
N LEU A 58 -4.61 7.44 7.96
CA LEU A 58 -5.59 7.80 8.99
C LEU A 58 -6.28 9.10 8.58
N ASP A 59 -7.60 9.15 8.65
CA ASP A 59 -8.33 10.42 8.56
C ASP A 59 -8.28 11.13 9.91
N THR A 60 -7.41 12.13 10.01
CA THR A 60 -7.18 12.84 11.27
C THR A 60 -8.32 13.79 11.65
N THR A 61 -9.27 14.05 10.75
CA THR A 61 -10.42 14.94 11.05
C THR A 61 -11.43 14.28 11.98
N LEU A 62 -11.39 12.94 12.09
CA LEU A 62 -12.33 12.14 12.87
C LEU A 62 -11.91 11.91 14.32
N TYR A 63 -10.69 12.30 14.70
CA TYR A 63 -10.08 11.88 15.95
C TYR A 63 -9.38 13.03 16.67
N SER A 64 -9.40 13.00 18.00
CA SER A 64 -8.60 13.91 18.82
C SER A 64 -7.10 13.66 18.63
N LYS A 65 -6.27 14.65 18.98
CA LYS A 65 -4.80 14.52 18.96
C LYS A 65 -4.31 13.30 19.75
N LYS A 66 -4.90 13.04 20.92
CA LYS A 66 -4.54 11.89 21.78
C LYS A 66 -4.85 10.55 21.12
N GLU A 67 -5.98 10.45 20.43
CA GLU A 67 -6.35 9.25 19.66
C GLU A 67 -5.42 9.05 18.46
N ILE A 68 -5.12 10.12 17.72
CA ILE A 68 -4.16 10.09 16.60
C ILE A 68 -2.79 9.59 17.07
N ASP A 69 -2.28 10.10 18.19
CA ASP A 69 -1.00 9.68 18.75
C ASP A 69 -1.04 8.22 19.20
N THR A 70 -2.17 7.77 19.76
CA THR A 70 -2.40 6.36 20.10
C THR A 70 -2.38 5.47 18.85
N PHE A 71 -3.04 5.87 17.77
CA PHE A 71 -3.01 5.15 16.50
C PHE A 71 -1.59 5.07 15.93
N LYS A 72 -0.83 6.17 15.96
CA LYS A 72 0.58 6.18 15.50
C LYS A 72 1.46 5.22 16.30
N MET A 73 1.29 5.18 17.63
CA MET A 73 2.05 4.25 18.49
C MET A 73 1.66 2.80 18.23
N LYS A 74 0.36 2.49 18.14
CA LYS A 74 -0.12 1.14 17.81
C LYS A 74 0.34 0.69 16.42
N ALA A 75 0.27 1.60 15.45
CA ALA A 75 0.78 1.37 14.10
C ALA A 75 2.28 1.06 14.09
N ARG A 76 3.08 1.81 14.87
CA ARG A 76 4.52 1.52 15.04
C ARG A 76 4.75 0.15 15.68
N LYS A 77 3.96 -0.23 16.69
CA LYS A 77 4.06 -1.56 17.33
C LYS A 77 3.66 -2.71 16.40
N LEU A 78 2.70 -2.47 15.51
CA LEU A 78 2.27 -3.40 14.48
C LEU A 78 3.32 -3.56 13.38
N MET A 79 3.87 -2.45 12.86
CA MET A 79 4.76 -2.46 11.69
C MET A 79 6.25 -2.54 12.02
N GLY A 80 6.64 -2.20 13.25
CA GLY A 80 8.03 -2.11 13.69
C GLY A 80 8.72 -0.78 13.38
N PHE A 81 8.03 0.17 12.75
CA PHE A 81 8.56 1.49 12.42
C PHE A 81 7.43 2.52 12.30
N HIS A 82 7.77 3.80 12.42
CA HIS A 82 6.81 4.88 12.26
C HIS A 82 6.58 5.20 10.78
N LEU A 83 5.33 5.18 10.34
CA LEU A 83 4.95 5.51 8.96
C LEU A 83 5.16 6.99 8.65
N THR A 84 6.20 7.28 7.88
CA THR A 84 6.48 8.59 7.27
C THR A 84 6.91 8.39 5.81
N ALA A 85 7.35 9.46 5.15
CA ALA A 85 8.18 9.31 3.96
C ALA A 85 9.37 8.38 4.25
N TYR A 86 9.67 7.46 3.33
CA TYR A 86 10.68 6.41 3.54
C TYR A 86 12.12 6.96 3.54
N ASN A 87 12.34 8.12 2.91
CA ASN A 87 13.62 8.83 2.95
C ASN A 87 13.70 9.91 4.06
N ASP A 88 12.77 9.93 5.03
CA ASP A 88 12.83 10.87 6.15
C ASP A 88 14.07 10.59 7.01
N LYS A 89 15.09 11.45 6.89
CA LYS A 89 16.37 11.33 7.60
C LYS A 89 16.21 11.29 9.12
N GLU A 90 15.22 12.00 9.64
CA GLU A 90 14.95 12.10 11.07
C GLU A 90 14.26 10.86 11.63
N ASN A 91 13.65 10.02 10.80
CA ASN A 91 12.91 8.85 11.25
C ASN A 91 13.81 7.64 11.53
N LYS A 92 14.59 7.68 12.61
CA LYS A 92 15.46 6.61 13.09
C LYS A 92 14.81 5.23 13.27
N SER A 93 13.48 5.12 13.29
CA SER A 93 12.80 3.81 13.26
C SER A 93 12.90 3.09 11.90
N LEU A 94 13.22 3.80 10.81
CA LEU A 94 13.46 3.22 9.48
C LEU A 94 14.93 2.82 9.28
N PRO A 95 15.20 1.79 8.46
CA PRO A 95 16.57 1.42 8.08
C PRO A 95 17.37 2.60 7.50
N LYS A 96 18.62 2.76 7.95
CA LYS A 96 19.53 3.84 7.50
C LYS A 96 19.65 3.91 5.97
N ALA A 97 19.63 2.77 5.30
CA ALA A 97 19.72 2.67 3.83
C ALA A 97 18.53 3.35 3.10
N LEU A 98 17.34 3.37 3.71
CA LEU A 98 16.16 4.02 3.13
C LEU A 98 16.22 5.55 3.36
N ARG A 99 16.64 5.96 4.55
CA ARG A 99 16.68 7.37 4.97
C ARG A 99 17.76 8.21 4.31
N ASN A 100 18.91 7.61 4.02
CA ASN A 100 20.00 8.29 3.33
C ASN A 100 19.96 8.04 1.81
N SER A 101 18.80 7.69 1.29
CA SER A 101 18.65 7.37 -0.11
C SER A 101 18.58 8.63 -0.98
N LYS A 102 19.27 8.59 -2.12
CA LYS A 102 19.12 9.58 -3.21
C LYS A 102 17.84 9.39 -4.05
N TYR A 103 16.98 8.45 -3.66
CA TYR A 103 15.74 8.13 -4.35
C TYR A 103 14.59 9.03 -3.90
N ALA A 104 13.60 9.19 -4.77
CA ALA A 104 12.39 9.94 -4.52
C ALA A 104 11.34 9.06 -3.82
N ASN A 105 10.53 9.66 -2.94
CA ASN A 105 9.36 8.97 -2.40
C ASN A 105 8.23 8.93 -3.43
N GLN A 106 7.41 7.90 -3.35
CA GLN A 106 6.09 7.89 -3.96
C GLN A 106 5.22 8.98 -3.32
N THR A 107 4.56 9.78 -4.15
CA THR A 107 3.55 10.75 -3.75
C THR A 107 2.35 10.64 -4.67
N HIS A 108 1.19 11.14 -4.27
CA HIS A 108 0.03 11.15 -5.17
C HIS A 108 0.34 11.99 -6.44
N LYS A 109 1.10 13.08 -6.29
CA LYS A 109 1.43 13.98 -7.40
C LYS A 109 2.38 13.35 -8.42
N ASN A 110 3.47 12.72 -7.98
CA ASN A 110 4.49 12.23 -8.91
C ASN A 110 4.07 10.98 -9.69
N ILE A 111 3.18 10.14 -9.13
CA ILE A 111 2.56 9.04 -9.88
C ILE A 111 1.31 9.49 -10.64
N GLY A 112 0.92 10.76 -10.55
CA GLY A 112 -0.20 11.32 -11.30
C GLY A 112 -1.58 10.86 -10.84
N LEU A 113 -1.81 10.61 -9.55
CA LEU A 113 -3.16 10.39 -9.04
C LEU A 113 -3.99 11.69 -9.09
N THR A 114 -5.27 11.56 -9.39
CA THR A 114 -6.25 12.65 -9.45
C THR A 114 -7.42 12.39 -8.50
N LYS A 115 -8.34 13.36 -8.38
CA LYS A 115 -9.55 13.23 -7.55
C LYS A 115 -10.56 12.19 -8.07
N THR A 116 -10.46 11.79 -9.35
CA THR A 116 -11.36 10.80 -9.95
C THR A 116 -10.90 9.37 -9.72
N ASP A 117 -9.66 9.18 -9.27
CA ASP A 117 -9.14 7.86 -8.93
C ASP A 117 -9.70 7.37 -7.59
N ILE A 118 -9.84 6.06 -7.44
CA ILE A 118 -10.57 5.47 -6.32
C ILE A 118 -9.61 4.79 -5.34
N LYS A 119 -9.62 5.27 -4.09
CA LYS A 119 -8.94 4.60 -2.98
C LYS A 119 -9.70 3.33 -2.63
N ILE A 120 -9.05 2.16 -2.69
CA ILE A 120 -9.70 0.87 -2.43
C ILE A 120 -9.05 0.06 -1.29
N ASP A 121 -8.20 0.69 -0.49
CA ASP A 121 -7.46 0.04 0.59
C ASP A 121 -8.06 0.34 1.98
N LEU A 122 -7.65 -0.42 2.97
CA LEU A 122 -8.09 -0.26 4.36
C LEU A 122 -7.34 0.91 5.02
N PRO A 123 -8.05 1.86 5.66
CA PRO A 123 -7.41 2.92 6.41
C PRO A 123 -6.77 2.37 7.70
N LEU A 124 -5.84 3.14 8.28
CA LEU A 124 -4.98 2.67 9.37
C LEU A 124 -5.76 2.23 10.62
N ASP A 125 -6.75 3.01 11.03
CA ASP A 125 -7.66 2.72 12.13
C ASP A 125 -8.40 1.39 11.92
N THR A 126 -8.92 1.15 10.72
CA THR A 126 -9.58 -0.10 10.36
C THR A 126 -8.62 -1.28 10.42
N LEU A 127 -7.37 -1.14 9.94
CA LEU A 127 -6.37 -2.20 10.04
C LEU A 127 -6.03 -2.55 11.50
N LEU A 128 -5.88 -1.53 12.34
CA LEU A 128 -5.66 -1.72 13.76
C LEU A 128 -6.85 -2.41 14.43
N GLN A 129 -8.08 -2.01 14.08
CA GLN A 129 -9.29 -2.66 14.58
C GLN A 129 -9.37 -4.13 14.15
N VAL A 130 -9.10 -4.42 12.87
CA VAL A 130 -9.11 -5.80 12.33
C VAL A 130 -8.07 -6.66 13.06
N PHE A 131 -6.87 -6.15 13.28
CA PHE A 131 -5.86 -6.85 14.07
C PHE A 131 -6.37 -7.16 15.48
N GLU A 132 -6.94 -6.16 16.15
CA GLU A 132 -7.40 -6.29 17.54
C GLU A 132 -8.63 -7.19 17.70
N LEU A 133 -9.50 -7.28 16.69
CA LEU A 133 -10.66 -8.17 16.67
C LEU A 133 -10.27 -9.63 16.42
N LYS A 134 -9.30 -9.87 15.54
CA LYS A 134 -8.84 -11.23 15.19
C LYS A 134 -7.87 -11.81 16.22
N TYR A 135 -7.11 -10.95 16.88
CA TYR A 135 -6.08 -11.34 17.84
C TYR A 135 -6.36 -10.74 19.22
N ASN A 136 -5.43 -9.95 19.73
CA ASN A 136 -5.54 -9.30 21.02
C ASN A 136 -5.38 -7.79 20.82
N LYS A 137 -5.89 -7.02 21.78
CA LYS A 137 -5.62 -5.58 21.87
C LYS A 137 -4.11 -5.30 21.77
N ILE A 138 -3.74 -4.30 20.98
CA ILE A 138 -2.36 -3.83 20.90
C ILE A 138 -2.11 -3.00 22.16
N LYS A 139 -1.57 -3.66 23.19
CA LYS A 139 -1.22 -3.01 24.46
C LYS A 139 0.06 -2.20 24.30
N LEU A 140 -0.02 -0.91 24.55
CA LEU A 140 1.15 -0.02 24.61
C LEU A 140 1.74 -0.09 26.03
N GLY A 141 3.05 -0.30 26.13
CA GLY A 141 3.77 -0.33 27.41
C GLY A 141 4.71 0.86 27.58
N PRO A 142 5.40 0.99 28.72
CA PRO A 142 6.30 2.12 29.00
C PRO A 142 7.31 2.41 27.87
N CYS A 143 7.91 1.37 27.27
CA CYS A 143 8.81 1.52 26.13
C CYS A 143 8.15 2.27 24.96
N ASP A 144 6.90 1.94 24.63
CA ASP A 144 6.19 2.55 23.51
C ASP A 144 5.97 4.05 23.69
N TYR A 145 5.68 4.47 24.93
CA TYR A 145 5.44 5.87 25.30
C TYR A 145 6.73 6.68 25.47
N LEU A 146 7.80 6.06 25.98
CA LEU A 146 9.08 6.72 26.25
C LEU A 146 9.95 6.85 24.99
N THR A 147 9.85 5.91 24.06
CA THR A 147 10.59 5.97 22.79
C THR A 147 9.84 6.85 21.80
N GLY A 148 10.36 8.05 21.50
CA GLY A 148 9.74 8.98 20.54
C GLY A 148 9.49 8.34 19.17
N LEU A 149 8.40 8.70 18.47
CA LEU A 149 7.94 8.02 17.24
C LEU A 149 9.04 7.78 16.20
N LYS A 150 9.90 8.77 16.01
CA LYS A 150 11.02 8.77 15.06
C LYS A 150 12.32 8.17 15.60
N GLN A 151 12.39 7.70 16.84
CA GLN A 151 13.59 7.04 17.37
C GLN A 151 13.69 5.59 16.91
N GLU A 152 14.88 4.99 17.03
CA GLU A 152 15.05 3.55 16.81
C GLU A 152 14.06 2.76 17.68
N TYR A 153 13.37 1.80 17.09
CA TYR A 153 12.26 1.12 17.75
C TYR A 153 12.62 -0.33 18.09
N ASN A 154 13.15 -0.50 19.30
CA ASN A 154 13.56 -1.79 19.86
C ASN A 154 12.56 -2.34 20.90
N CYS A 155 11.36 -1.74 20.99
CA CYS A 155 10.30 -2.24 21.88
C CYS A 155 9.69 -3.54 21.34
N GLN A 156 8.97 -4.26 22.21
CA GLN A 156 8.24 -5.47 21.83
C GLN A 156 7.23 -5.18 20.71
N GLN A 157 7.42 -5.80 19.55
CA GLN A 157 6.48 -5.74 18.42
C GLN A 157 5.43 -6.85 18.54
N VAL A 158 4.37 -6.74 17.75
CA VAL A 158 3.47 -7.89 17.57
C VAL A 158 4.20 -9.03 16.84
N SER A 159 3.70 -10.26 16.98
CA SER A 159 4.18 -11.41 16.21
C SER A 159 4.17 -11.12 14.70
N SER A 160 5.26 -11.44 14.01
CA SER A 160 5.37 -11.28 12.54
C SER A 160 4.27 -12.03 11.80
N PHE A 161 3.92 -13.25 12.23
CA PHE A 161 2.80 -14.01 11.68
C PHE A 161 1.48 -13.22 11.77
N LYS A 162 1.16 -12.67 12.95
CA LYS A 162 -0.08 -11.90 13.16
C LYS A 162 -0.07 -10.58 12.37
N ARG A 163 1.09 -9.93 12.28
CA ARG A 163 1.28 -8.73 11.45
C ARG A 163 1.03 -9.04 9.98
N ASP A 164 1.69 -10.07 9.45
CA ASP A 164 1.67 -10.39 8.02
C ASP A 164 0.28 -10.88 7.60
N ASP A 165 -0.44 -11.61 8.46
CA ASP A 165 -1.84 -11.96 8.21
C ASP A 165 -2.75 -10.73 8.01
N VAL A 166 -2.53 -9.64 8.75
CA VAL A 166 -3.32 -8.40 8.57
C VAL A 166 -2.78 -7.54 7.44
N ILE A 167 -1.49 -7.24 7.45
CA ILE A 167 -0.85 -6.28 6.53
C ILE A 167 -0.73 -6.83 5.12
N MET A 168 -0.59 -8.15 4.96
CA MET A 168 -0.52 -8.83 3.66
C MET A 168 -1.84 -9.54 3.35
N SER A 169 -2.19 -10.59 4.09
CA SER A 169 -3.24 -11.52 3.66
C SER A 169 -4.64 -10.89 3.65
N ILE A 170 -5.08 -10.28 4.75
CA ILE A 170 -6.39 -9.63 4.83
C ILE A 170 -6.48 -8.44 3.88
N ARG A 171 -5.45 -7.61 3.79
CA ARG A 171 -5.42 -6.50 2.82
C ARG A 171 -5.51 -7.02 1.38
N ASN A 172 -4.80 -8.10 1.03
CA ASN A 172 -4.89 -8.73 -0.28
C ASN A 172 -6.31 -9.23 -0.58
N GLN A 173 -6.95 -9.90 0.37
CA GLN A 173 -8.34 -10.37 0.24
C GLN A 173 -9.31 -9.20 0.03
N TYR A 174 -9.13 -8.10 0.77
CA TYR A 174 -9.95 -6.90 0.62
C TYR A 174 -9.76 -6.26 -0.76
N ILE A 175 -8.51 -6.09 -1.22
CA ILE A 175 -8.19 -5.54 -2.54
C ILE A 175 -8.76 -6.43 -3.66
N GLU A 176 -8.60 -7.75 -3.57
CA GLU A 176 -9.19 -8.70 -4.51
C GLU A 176 -10.70 -8.53 -4.57
N TYR A 177 -11.37 -8.54 -3.41
CA TYR A 177 -12.81 -8.36 -3.32
C TYR A 177 -13.26 -7.06 -3.99
N LYS A 178 -12.58 -5.93 -3.73
CA LYS A 178 -12.89 -4.63 -4.32
C LYS A 178 -12.71 -4.62 -5.83
N VAL A 179 -11.67 -5.28 -6.36
CA VAL A 179 -11.43 -5.37 -7.80
C VAL A 179 -12.51 -6.22 -8.48
N LEU A 180 -12.74 -7.44 -7.98
CA LEU A 180 -13.66 -8.41 -8.59
C LEU A 180 -15.10 -7.91 -8.60
N ASN A 181 -15.55 -7.30 -7.49
CA ASN A 181 -16.93 -6.86 -7.32
C ASN A 181 -17.17 -5.41 -7.76
N SER A 182 -16.15 -4.72 -8.29
CA SER A 182 -16.36 -3.37 -8.82
C SER A 182 -17.22 -3.40 -10.10
N PRO A 183 -17.95 -2.32 -10.41
CA PRO A 183 -18.72 -2.21 -11.65
C PRO A 183 -17.84 -1.88 -12.88
N TYR A 184 -16.52 -1.71 -12.69
CA TYR A 184 -15.63 -1.26 -13.76
C TYR A 184 -15.05 -2.42 -14.55
N ASN A 185 -15.08 -2.29 -15.88
CA ASN A 185 -14.57 -3.32 -16.80
C ASN A 185 -13.11 -3.12 -17.19
N LYS A 186 -12.53 -1.93 -16.92
CA LYS A 186 -11.13 -1.60 -17.20
C LYS A 186 -10.54 -0.98 -15.95
N ILE A 187 -9.65 -1.70 -15.27
CA ILE A 187 -9.08 -1.30 -13.98
C ILE A 187 -7.56 -1.23 -14.08
N ALA A 188 -6.97 -0.16 -13.56
CA ALA A 188 -5.55 -0.10 -13.28
C ALA A 188 -5.35 -0.18 -11.75
N LEU A 189 -4.71 -1.22 -11.25
CA LEU A 189 -4.49 -1.46 -9.82
C LEU A 189 -3.08 -1.02 -9.43
N VAL A 190 -3.00 0.11 -8.73
CA VAL A 190 -1.78 0.72 -8.19
C VAL A 190 -1.60 0.29 -6.74
N TYR A 191 -0.74 -0.70 -6.51
CA TYR A 191 -0.62 -1.37 -5.21
C TYR A 191 0.83 -1.77 -4.89
N GLY A 192 1.16 -1.98 -3.62
CA GLY A 192 2.51 -2.32 -3.21
C GLY A 192 3.03 -3.59 -3.89
N LYS A 193 4.24 -3.54 -4.45
CA LYS A 193 4.85 -4.62 -5.25
C LYS A 193 4.82 -5.99 -4.58
N ASN A 194 5.02 -6.04 -3.26
CA ASN A 194 5.09 -7.29 -2.49
C ASN A 194 3.75 -8.04 -2.45
N HIS A 195 2.63 -7.37 -2.74
CA HIS A 195 1.30 -7.98 -2.74
C HIS A 195 0.99 -8.75 -4.03
N PHE A 196 1.62 -8.37 -5.14
CA PHE A 196 1.22 -8.88 -6.46
C PHE A 196 1.49 -10.36 -6.68
N LYS A 197 2.45 -10.97 -5.97
CA LYS A 197 2.67 -12.42 -6.08
C LYS A 197 1.41 -13.20 -5.74
N GLU A 198 0.77 -12.89 -4.61
CA GLU A 198 -0.46 -13.59 -4.18
C GLU A 198 -1.68 -13.11 -4.97
N LEU A 199 -1.81 -11.81 -5.19
CA LEU A 199 -2.95 -11.25 -5.93
C LEU A 199 -3.03 -11.77 -7.36
N ASN A 200 -1.91 -11.83 -8.08
CA ASN A 200 -1.89 -12.32 -9.46
C ASN A 200 -2.31 -13.79 -9.54
N GLU A 201 -1.83 -14.63 -8.61
CA GLU A 201 -2.27 -16.03 -8.53
C GLU A 201 -3.75 -16.14 -8.18
N SER A 202 -4.26 -15.27 -7.31
CA SER A 202 -5.68 -15.23 -6.99
C SER A 202 -6.53 -14.82 -8.20
N PHE A 203 -6.16 -13.75 -8.92
CA PHE A 203 -6.85 -13.34 -10.14
C PHE A 203 -6.87 -14.44 -11.20
N LYS A 204 -5.75 -15.16 -11.38
CA LYS A 204 -5.70 -16.33 -12.28
C LYS A 204 -6.72 -17.40 -11.90
N LYS A 205 -6.81 -17.76 -10.61
CA LYS A 205 -7.82 -18.70 -10.09
C LYS A 205 -9.26 -18.21 -10.30
N LYS A 206 -9.47 -16.90 -10.38
CA LYS A 206 -10.77 -16.26 -10.67
C LYS A 206 -11.04 -16.06 -12.16
N GLY A 207 -10.26 -16.71 -13.04
CA GLY A 207 -10.50 -16.73 -14.48
C GLY A 207 -9.83 -15.63 -15.28
N TYR A 208 -8.97 -14.81 -14.65
CA TYR A 208 -8.14 -13.86 -15.39
C TYR A 208 -6.97 -14.58 -16.07
N LYS A 209 -6.79 -14.34 -17.37
CA LYS A 209 -5.63 -14.81 -18.12
C LYS A 209 -4.61 -13.69 -18.23
N HIS A 210 -3.35 -13.98 -17.91
CA HIS A 210 -2.25 -13.07 -18.19
C HIS A 210 -2.06 -12.95 -19.71
N LEU A 211 -1.97 -11.72 -20.20
CA LEU A 211 -1.82 -11.43 -21.63
C LEU A 211 -0.37 -11.06 -21.96
N LYS A 212 0.11 -9.95 -21.40
CA LYS A 212 1.43 -9.36 -21.65
C LYS A 212 1.68 -8.18 -20.69
N GLU A 213 2.89 -7.65 -20.73
CA GLU A 213 3.22 -6.36 -20.11
C GLU A 213 2.54 -5.19 -20.84
N TYR A 214 2.10 -4.18 -20.09
CA TYR A 214 1.57 -2.94 -20.66
C TYR A 214 2.74 -1.99 -20.95
N LYS A 215 3.01 -1.78 -22.24
CA LYS A 215 4.06 -0.89 -22.71
C LYS A 215 3.58 0.55 -22.75
#